data_AF-A0A8B9BJV6-F1
#
_entry.id   AF-A0A8B9BJV6-F1
#
_cell.length_a   1.000
_cell.length_b   1.000
_cell.length_c   1.000
_cell.angle_alpha   90.00
_cell.angle_beta   90.00
_cell.angle_gamma   90.00
#
_symmetry.space_group_name_H-M   'P 1'
#
loop_
_entity.id
_entity.type
_entity.pdbx_description
1 polymer ?
#
loop_
_entity_poly.entity_id
_entity_poly.type
_entity_poly.pdbx_seq_one_letter_code
_entity_poly.pdbx_strand_id
1 'polypeptide(L)'
;MALARAAGQAGEDGDRAGIGAGIGAGTGRDGTGPRRPPLSAGPGAALALLWLLVRAAAPPAVCAPGDSGCLRLTVADLFDRVIRHSGRIHSLSTALCAELENRFPPRDNELGKPARRCPTAGMLTPNGKEYAQKIPREELTYVILKLLHAWKEPLSHFNQHIEHHQELPDDSLSKAKQISKMVHELETGIEKVTEKMQLMGIISNSLHGMASSEASGFSSTNEANMMSDSDFIHCFKRDSNKVQCYLKILKCRIMPENSC
;
A
#
# COMPACT_ATOMS: atom_id res chain seq x y z
N MET A 1 48.13 5.01 -36.40
CA MET A 1 47.45 5.76 -37.46
C MET A 1 46.09 6.16 -36.88
N ALA A 2 45.83 7.38 -36.39
CA ALA A 2 45.99 8.72 -37.01
C ALA A 2 45.31 8.69 -38.39
N LEU A 3 44.24 9.43 -38.72
CA LEU A 3 43.88 10.84 -38.53
C LEU A 3 42.34 10.95 -38.73
N ALA A 4 41.58 11.78 -37.99
CA ALA A 4 41.44 13.25 -38.12
C ALA A 4 40.88 13.66 -39.51
N ARG A 5 40.00 14.66 -39.70
CA ARG A 5 39.68 15.85 -38.90
C ARG A 5 38.55 16.65 -39.62
N ALA A 6 37.75 17.38 -38.83
CA ALA A 6 37.34 18.80 -38.97
C ALA A 6 36.58 19.26 -40.23
N ALA A 7 35.87 20.40 -40.27
CA ALA A 7 35.44 21.50 -39.38
C ALA A 7 34.35 22.28 -40.19
N GLY A 8 33.60 23.29 -39.75
CA GLY A 8 33.62 24.22 -38.63
C GLY A 8 32.40 25.17 -38.79
N GLN A 9 31.88 25.72 -37.68
CA GLN A 9 32.00 27.15 -37.27
C GLN A 9 30.88 28.06 -37.82
N ALA A 10 30.40 29.13 -37.18
CA ALA A 10 30.54 29.74 -35.85
C ALA A 10 29.64 31.01 -35.80
N GLY A 11 29.49 31.59 -34.59
CA GLY A 11 29.15 33.01 -34.31
C GLY A 11 27.85 33.19 -33.50
N GLU A 12 27.89 33.40 -32.17
CA GLU A 12 28.14 34.66 -31.39
C GLU A 12 26.93 35.65 -31.49
N ASP A 13 26.49 36.44 -30.50
CA ASP A 13 26.98 36.95 -29.21
C ASP A 13 25.75 37.52 -28.45
N GLY A 14 25.60 37.54 -27.12
CA GLY A 14 26.13 38.54 -26.17
C GLY A 14 24.99 39.06 -25.27
N ASP A 15 25.01 38.86 -23.94
CA ASP A 15 25.44 39.80 -22.87
C ASP A 15 24.23 40.62 -22.30
N ARG A 16 24.05 41.03 -21.03
CA ARG A 16 24.55 40.74 -19.67
C ARG A 16 23.89 41.74 -18.68
N ALA A 17 23.89 41.38 -17.39
CA ALA A 17 23.73 42.23 -16.18
C ALA A 17 22.35 42.85 -15.87
N GLY A 18 21.93 43.06 -14.62
CA GLY A 18 22.54 42.84 -13.30
C GLY A 18 21.80 43.65 -12.21
N ILE A 19 21.65 43.03 -11.02
CA ILE A 19 21.74 43.55 -9.63
C ILE A 19 21.05 44.88 -9.23
N GLY A 20 20.33 44.87 -8.10
CA GLY A 20 20.27 46.05 -7.20
C GLY A 20 19.07 46.14 -6.25
N ALA A 21 19.32 45.94 -4.94
CA ALA A 21 18.39 46.23 -3.84
C ALA A 21 18.33 47.73 -3.51
N GLY A 22 17.26 48.20 -2.85
CA GLY A 22 17.22 49.55 -2.26
C GLY A 22 15.89 49.96 -1.64
N ILE A 23 15.91 50.17 -0.32
CA ILE A 23 14.85 50.68 0.55
C ILE A 23 14.65 52.19 0.32
N GLY A 24 13.42 52.69 0.40
CA GLY A 24 13.13 54.13 0.47
C GLY A 24 11.71 54.44 0.94
N ALA A 25 11.59 54.96 2.16
CA ALA A 25 10.37 55.48 2.75
C ALA A 25 10.02 56.87 2.18
N GLY A 26 8.72 57.16 2.01
CA GLY A 26 8.24 58.47 1.59
C GLY A 26 6.76 58.67 1.93
N THR A 27 6.52 59.57 2.87
CA THR A 27 5.25 60.03 3.45
C THR A 27 4.39 60.84 2.48
N GLY A 28 3.05 60.72 2.56
CA GLY A 28 2.13 61.63 1.86
C GLY A 28 0.68 61.46 2.34
N ARG A 29 0.07 62.58 2.73
CA ARG A 29 -1.20 62.77 3.48
C ARG A 29 -2.50 62.55 2.70
N ASP A 30 -3.53 62.27 3.51
CA ASP A 30 -4.94 62.71 3.49
C ASP A 30 -5.81 62.52 2.23
N GLY A 31 -6.84 61.70 2.40
CA GLY A 31 -8.02 61.61 1.52
C GLY A 31 -9.20 61.01 2.27
N THR A 32 -10.02 61.87 2.86
CA THR A 32 -11.26 61.57 3.59
C THR A 32 -12.33 60.93 2.69
N GLY A 33 -12.85 59.76 3.07
CA GLY A 33 -14.02 59.11 2.48
C GLY A 33 -14.90 58.48 3.58
N PRO A 34 -16.23 58.43 3.41
CA PRO A 34 -17.18 58.30 4.52
C PRO A 34 -17.18 56.90 5.16
N ARG A 35 -17.17 56.88 6.50
CA ARG A 35 -17.32 55.70 7.35
C ARG A 35 -18.68 55.03 7.10
N ARG A 36 -18.67 53.77 6.62
CA ARG A 36 -19.84 52.89 6.70
C ARG A 36 -20.14 52.58 8.18
N PRO A 37 -21.41 52.58 8.62
CA PRO A 37 -21.73 52.17 9.98
C PRO A 37 -21.40 50.67 10.16
N PRO A 38 -20.91 50.25 11.33
CA PRO A 38 -20.73 48.84 11.62
C PRO A 38 -22.11 48.16 11.61
N LEU A 39 -22.25 47.09 10.84
CA LEU A 39 -23.39 46.18 10.94
C LEU A 39 -23.45 45.71 12.39
N SER A 40 -24.42 46.21 13.17
CA SER A 40 -24.72 45.61 14.47
C SER A 40 -25.36 44.25 14.19
N ALA A 41 -24.59 43.18 14.44
CA ALA A 41 -25.13 41.84 14.47
C ALA A 41 -26.10 41.79 15.66
N GLY A 42 -27.41 41.86 15.37
CA GLY A 42 -28.43 41.75 16.40
C GLY A 42 -28.32 40.43 17.18
N PRO A 43 -28.89 40.34 18.38
CA PRO A 43 -28.83 39.14 19.23
C PRO A 43 -29.24 37.84 18.49
N GLY A 44 -30.14 37.96 17.52
CA GLY A 44 -30.57 36.84 16.67
C GLY A 44 -29.47 36.26 15.77
N ALA A 45 -28.54 37.09 15.27
CA ALA A 45 -27.42 36.62 14.47
C ALA A 45 -26.41 35.84 15.33
N ALA A 46 -26.16 36.30 16.56
CA ALA A 46 -25.32 35.60 17.52
C ALA A 46 -25.92 34.25 17.95
N LEU A 47 -27.25 34.20 18.15
CA LEU A 47 -27.97 32.95 18.45
C LEU A 47 -27.96 31.99 17.27
N ALA A 48 -28.11 32.47 16.03
CA ALA A 48 -28.02 31.65 14.83
C ALA A 48 -26.61 31.08 14.63
N LEU A 49 -25.56 31.90 14.84
CA LEU A 49 -24.17 31.47 14.84
C LEU A 49 -23.89 30.45 15.94
N LEU A 50 -24.38 30.67 17.16
CA LEU A 50 -24.23 29.73 18.26
C LEU A 50 -24.94 28.40 17.96
N TRP A 51 -26.14 28.45 17.37
CA TRP A 51 -26.88 27.26 16.96
C TRP A 51 -26.17 26.49 15.83
N LEU A 52 -25.58 27.20 14.86
CA LEU A 52 -24.78 26.61 13.80
C LEU A 52 -23.47 26.00 14.32
N LEU A 53 -22.80 26.65 15.28
CA LEU A 53 -21.59 26.14 15.92
C LEU A 53 -21.88 24.89 16.77
N VAL A 54 -22.99 24.88 17.51
CA VAL A 54 -23.44 23.70 18.27
C VAL A 54 -23.79 22.53 17.33
N ARG A 55 -24.35 22.81 16.15
CA ARG A 55 -24.66 21.79 15.14
C ARG A 55 -23.42 21.29 14.39
N ALA A 56 -22.40 22.13 14.22
CA ALA A 56 -21.11 21.76 13.63
C ALA A 56 -20.19 21.02 14.62
N ALA A 57 -20.41 21.20 15.93
CA ALA A 57 -19.70 20.50 17.00
C ALA A 57 -20.40 19.21 17.46
N ALA A 58 -21.39 18.71 16.72
CA ALA A 58 -21.96 17.40 16.98
C ALA A 58 -20.81 16.36 16.88
N PRO A 59 -20.56 15.57 17.94
CA PRO A 59 -19.55 14.52 17.87
C PRO A 59 -19.90 13.57 16.70
N PRO A 60 -18.89 12.96 16.04
CA PRO A 60 -19.17 11.95 15.02
C PRO A 60 -20.13 10.94 15.62
N ALA A 61 -21.24 10.68 14.93
CA ALA A 61 -22.38 9.93 15.45
C ALA A 61 -21.90 8.70 16.24
N VAL A 62 -21.93 8.81 17.57
CA VAL A 62 -21.69 7.67 18.45
C VAL A 62 -22.92 6.80 18.27
N CYS A 63 -22.74 5.68 17.58
CA CYS A 63 -23.84 4.79 17.25
C CYS A 63 -24.59 4.38 18.52
N ALA A 64 -25.90 4.67 18.54
CA ALA A 64 -26.78 4.22 19.60
C ALA A 64 -26.91 2.68 19.53
N PRO A 65 -26.97 1.96 20.68
CA PRO A 65 -27.17 0.52 20.69
C PRO A 65 -28.53 0.18 20.06
N GLY A 66 -28.53 -0.52 18.91
CA GLY A 66 -29.75 -1.03 18.27
C GLY A 66 -30.06 -0.50 16.87
N ASP A 67 -29.26 0.41 16.32
CA ASP A 67 -29.48 0.88 14.94
C ASP A 67 -28.86 -0.07 13.91
N SER A 68 -29.70 -0.61 13.02
CA SER A 68 -29.33 -1.62 12.02
C SER A 68 -28.39 -1.08 10.93
N GLY A 69 -28.17 0.24 10.91
CA GLY A 69 -27.26 0.93 9.98
C GLY A 69 -25.81 1.04 10.45
N CYS A 70 -25.51 0.86 11.75
CA CYS A 70 -24.15 0.96 12.27
C CYS A 70 -23.64 -0.40 12.76
N LEU A 71 -23.09 -1.18 11.84
CA LEU A 71 -22.44 -2.45 12.16
C LEU A 71 -21.11 -2.17 12.90
N ARG A 72 -21.12 -2.26 14.24
CA ARG A 72 -19.89 -2.26 15.05
C ARG A 72 -19.14 -3.56 14.79
N LEU A 73 -18.18 -3.52 13.87
CA LEU A 73 -17.31 -4.65 13.58
C LEU A 73 -16.41 -4.96 14.77
N THR A 74 -16.43 -6.22 15.20
CA THR A 74 -15.46 -6.75 16.17
C THR A 74 -14.12 -6.99 15.49
N VAL A 75 -13.05 -7.15 16.28
CA VAL A 75 -11.74 -7.57 15.75
C VAL A 75 -11.85 -8.93 15.04
N ALA A 76 -12.72 -9.84 15.52
CA ALA A 76 -13.01 -11.12 14.88
C ALA A 76 -13.55 -10.94 13.46
N ASP A 77 -14.57 -10.09 13.31
CA ASP A 77 -15.21 -9.83 12.02
C ASP A 77 -14.24 -9.24 11.01
N LEU A 78 -13.34 -8.36 11.46
CA LEU A 78 -12.29 -7.79 10.63
C LEU A 78 -11.29 -8.86 10.20
N PHE A 79 -10.85 -9.72 11.12
CA PHE A 79 -10.00 -10.86 10.80
C PHE A 79 -10.66 -11.80 9.78
N ASP A 80 -11.94 -12.13 9.94
CA ASP A 80 -12.66 -13.00 8.99
C ASP A 80 -12.74 -12.41 7.60
N ARG A 81 -12.90 -11.09 7.49
CA ARG A 81 -12.86 -10.38 6.20
C ARG A 81 -11.49 -10.47 5.54
N VAL A 82 -10.40 -10.17 6.26
CA VAL A 82 -9.04 -10.20 5.68
C VAL A 82 -8.53 -11.62 5.41
N ILE A 83 -8.93 -12.61 6.22
CA ILE A 83 -8.61 -14.03 5.99
C ILE A 83 -9.35 -14.55 4.74
N ARG A 84 -10.62 -14.20 4.57
CA ARG A 84 -11.36 -14.54 3.35
C ARG A 84 -10.76 -13.85 2.13
N HIS A 85 -10.41 -12.58 2.24
CA HIS A 85 -9.82 -11.80 1.15
C HIS A 85 -8.44 -12.34 0.72
N SER A 86 -7.55 -12.63 1.67
CA SER A 86 -6.27 -13.29 1.42
C SER A 86 -6.43 -14.70 0.83
N GLY A 87 -7.43 -15.47 1.28
CA GLY A 87 -7.74 -16.77 0.70
C GLY A 87 -8.18 -16.71 -0.77
N ARG A 88 -8.94 -15.68 -1.15
CA ARG A 88 -9.30 -15.43 -2.54
C ARG A 88 -8.08 -15.07 -3.39
N ILE A 89 -7.18 -14.22 -2.89
CA ILE A 89 -5.91 -13.89 -3.55
C ILE A 89 -5.12 -15.17 -3.81
N HIS A 90 -4.89 -15.98 -2.78
CA HIS A 90 -4.13 -17.23 -2.90
C HIS A 90 -4.76 -18.21 -3.91
N SER A 91 -6.09 -18.31 -3.91
CA SER A 91 -6.82 -19.17 -4.86
C SER A 91 -6.65 -18.69 -6.31
N LEU A 92 -6.77 -17.37 -6.55
CA LEU A 92 -6.54 -16.78 -7.87
C LEU A 92 -5.09 -16.97 -8.33
N SER A 93 -4.11 -16.79 -7.44
CA SER A 93 -2.70 -17.04 -7.74
C SER A 93 -2.44 -18.50 -8.09
N THR A 94 -3.10 -19.42 -7.41
CA THR A 94 -2.99 -20.86 -7.69
C THR A 94 -3.55 -21.20 -9.06
N ALA A 95 -4.72 -20.67 -9.40
CA ALA A 95 -5.32 -20.85 -10.72
C ALA A 95 -4.45 -20.27 -11.84
N LEU A 96 -4.00 -19.02 -11.68
CA LEU A 96 -3.13 -18.36 -12.67
C LEU A 96 -1.77 -19.07 -12.83
N CYS A 97 -1.20 -19.57 -11.73
CA CYS A 97 0.02 -20.38 -11.75
C CYS A 97 -0.16 -21.65 -12.58
N ALA A 98 -1.26 -22.38 -12.37
CA ALA A 98 -1.54 -23.59 -13.15
C ALA A 98 -1.78 -23.28 -14.64
N GLU A 99 -2.46 -22.18 -14.96
CA GLU A 99 -2.68 -21.73 -16.35
C GLU A 99 -1.37 -21.41 -17.06
N LEU A 100 -0.45 -20.71 -16.38
CA LEU A 100 0.86 -20.35 -16.93
C LEU A 100 1.78 -21.58 -17.06
N GLU A 101 1.80 -22.48 -16.08
CA GLU A 101 2.59 -23.72 -16.15
C GLU A 101 2.10 -24.65 -17.28
N ASN A 102 0.78 -24.74 -17.49
CA ASN A 102 0.22 -25.55 -18.58
C ASN A 102 0.52 -24.97 -19.97
N ARG A 103 0.54 -23.64 -20.09
CA ARG A 103 0.80 -22.97 -21.38
C ARG A 103 2.28 -22.88 -21.70
N PHE A 104 3.13 -22.72 -20.69
CA PHE A 104 4.57 -22.58 -20.81
C PHE A 104 5.28 -23.67 -19.99
N PRO A 105 5.16 -24.95 -20.37
CA PRO A 105 5.80 -26.04 -19.64
C PRO A 105 7.33 -25.88 -19.67
N PRO A 106 8.02 -26.26 -18.59
CA PRO A 106 9.49 -26.33 -18.58
C PRO A 106 9.96 -27.24 -19.72
N ARG A 107 11.01 -26.85 -20.46
CA ARG A 107 11.60 -27.75 -21.47
C ARG A 107 12.25 -28.94 -20.75
N ASP A 108 12.19 -30.15 -21.32
CA ASP A 108 12.67 -31.41 -20.73
C ASP A 108 14.14 -31.40 -20.27
N ASN A 109 14.91 -30.41 -20.72
CA ASN A 109 16.32 -30.19 -20.42
C ASN A 109 16.55 -29.52 -19.04
N GLU A 110 15.50 -29.22 -18.27
CA GLU A 110 15.56 -28.42 -17.04
C GLU A 110 15.55 -29.26 -15.74
N LEU A 111 15.83 -30.56 -15.82
CA LEU A 111 15.94 -31.51 -14.68
C LEU A 111 17.08 -31.23 -13.68
N GLY A 112 17.68 -30.04 -13.72
CA GLY A 112 18.74 -29.58 -12.81
C GLY A 112 18.65 -28.11 -12.42
N LYS A 113 17.53 -27.43 -12.67
CA LYS A 113 17.39 -26.01 -12.29
C LYS A 113 17.47 -25.86 -10.76
N PRO A 114 18.21 -24.85 -10.25
CA PRO A 114 18.17 -24.48 -8.84
C PRO A 114 16.73 -24.21 -8.40
N ALA A 115 16.42 -24.46 -7.12
CA ALA A 115 15.11 -24.12 -6.56
C ALA A 115 14.71 -22.70 -6.96
N ARG A 116 13.48 -22.54 -7.49
CA ARG A 116 12.93 -21.25 -7.97
C ARG A 116 13.18 -20.16 -6.92
N ARG A 117 14.09 -19.22 -7.22
CA ARG A 117 14.56 -18.21 -6.27
C ARG A 117 13.62 -17.02 -6.26
N CYS A 118 12.71 -17.00 -5.30
CA CYS A 118 11.78 -15.88 -5.15
C CYS A 118 12.45 -14.67 -4.50
N PRO A 119 12.12 -13.42 -4.90
CA PRO A 119 12.71 -12.20 -4.35
C PRO A 119 12.59 -12.07 -2.82
N THR A 120 11.53 -12.65 -2.26
CA THR A 120 11.24 -12.67 -0.82
C THR A 120 11.95 -13.80 -0.06
N ALA A 121 12.74 -14.64 -0.72
CA ALA A 121 13.47 -15.74 -0.06
C ALA A 121 14.48 -15.22 0.98
N GLY A 122 15.03 -14.02 0.78
CA GLY A 122 15.91 -13.35 1.74
C GLY A 122 15.18 -12.60 2.87
N MET A 123 13.85 -12.48 2.81
CA MET A 123 13.09 -11.91 3.93
C MET A 123 13.11 -12.89 5.10
N LEU A 124 13.30 -12.37 6.32
CA LEU A 124 13.11 -13.11 7.58
C LEU A 124 11.63 -13.45 7.76
N THR A 125 11.11 -14.31 6.89
CA THR A 125 9.76 -14.81 6.95
C THR A 125 9.75 -16.11 7.75
N PRO A 126 8.83 -16.24 8.71
CA PRO A 126 8.73 -17.44 9.54
C PRO A 126 8.40 -18.68 8.72
N ASN A 127 9.41 -19.48 8.37
CA ASN A 127 9.14 -20.70 7.61
C ASN A 127 8.55 -21.77 8.54
N GLY A 128 7.35 -22.23 8.21
CA GLY A 128 6.65 -23.27 8.97
C GLY A 128 5.76 -22.74 10.10
N LYS A 129 4.70 -23.50 10.38
CA LYS A 129 3.66 -23.16 11.36
C LYS A 129 4.23 -22.97 12.78
N GLU A 130 5.18 -23.81 13.18
CA GLU A 130 5.76 -23.81 14.53
C GLU A 130 6.55 -22.53 14.83
N TYR A 131 7.39 -22.10 13.89
CA TYR A 131 8.19 -20.89 14.07
C TYR A 131 7.30 -19.63 13.97
N ALA A 132 6.34 -19.62 13.04
CA ALA A 132 5.34 -18.57 12.97
C ALA A 132 4.63 -18.40 14.31
N GLN A 133 4.23 -19.50 14.98
CA GLN A 133 3.57 -19.52 16.29
C GLN A 133 4.36 -18.89 17.45
N LYS A 134 5.68 -18.75 17.32
CA LYS A 134 6.55 -18.22 18.39
C LYS A 134 6.79 -16.71 18.30
N ILE A 135 6.38 -16.08 17.20
CA ILE A 135 6.69 -14.67 16.93
C ILE A 135 5.68 -13.72 17.58
N PRO A 136 6.12 -12.59 18.17
CA PRO A 136 5.22 -11.58 18.73
C PRO A 136 4.12 -11.14 17.77
N ARG A 137 2.94 -10.76 18.31
CA ARG A 137 1.78 -10.38 17.49
C ARG A 137 2.09 -9.19 16.58
N GLU A 138 2.80 -8.21 17.12
CA GLU A 138 3.25 -7.00 16.42
C GLU A 138 4.21 -7.33 15.29
N GLU A 139 5.22 -8.16 15.57
CA GLU A 139 6.22 -8.56 14.58
C GLU A 139 5.59 -9.41 13.47
N LEU A 140 4.67 -10.32 13.81
CA LEU A 140 3.94 -11.11 12.82
C LEU A 140 3.06 -10.22 11.93
N THR A 141 2.38 -9.23 12.53
CA THR A 141 1.58 -8.23 11.80
C THR A 141 2.46 -7.41 10.85
N TYR A 142 3.62 -6.97 11.33
CA TYR A 142 4.61 -6.25 10.53
C TYR A 142 5.11 -7.08 9.36
N VAL A 143 5.47 -8.35 9.56
CA VAL A 143 5.91 -9.26 8.50
C VAL A 143 4.82 -9.44 7.43
N ILE A 144 3.55 -9.55 7.82
CA ILE A 144 2.43 -9.64 6.87
C ILE A 144 2.36 -8.39 5.99
N LEU A 145 2.37 -7.20 6.59
CA LEU A 145 2.32 -5.93 5.86
C LEU A 145 3.54 -5.77 4.95
N LYS A 146 4.74 -6.08 5.45
CA LYS A 146 5.98 -6.02 4.68
C LYS A 146 5.94 -6.95 3.44
N LEU A 147 5.39 -8.16 3.59
CA LEU A 147 5.20 -9.08 2.46
C LEU A 147 4.25 -8.50 1.42
N LEU A 148 3.08 -7.99 1.83
CA LEU A 148 2.12 -7.39 0.89
C LEU A 148 2.73 -6.21 0.17
N HIS A 149 3.40 -5.33 0.90
CA HIS A 149 4.06 -4.16 0.37
C HIS A 149 5.13 -4.51 -0.68
N ALA A 150 5.96 -5.51 -0.39
CA ALA A 150 7.01 -5.98 -1.31
C ALA A 150 6.46 -6.51 -2.64
N TRP A 151 5.19 -6.92 -2.69
CA TRP A 151 4.55 -7.46 -3.90
C TRP A 151 3.75 -6.43 -4.71
N LYS A 152 3.50 -5.22 -4.20
CA LYS A 152 2.68 -4.22 -4.91
C LYS A 152 3.31 -3.81 -6.24
N GLU A 153 4.55 -3.35 -6.22
CA GLU A 153 5.24 -2.90 -7.43
C GLU A 153 5.52 -4.05 -8.40
N PRO A 154 6.03 -5.22 -7.95
CA PRO A 154 6.20 -6.36 -8.86
C PRO A 154 4.90 -6.80 -9.55
N LEU A 155 3.76 -6.82 -8.83
CA LEU A 155 2.46 -7.17 -9.44
C LEU A 155 1.95 -6.12 -10.42
N SER A 156 2.24 -4.83 -10.16
CA SER A 156 1.92 -3.74 -11.08
C SER A 156 2.66 -3.93 -12.41
N HIS A 157 3.98 -4.15 -12.35
CA HIS A 157 4.80 -4.40 -13.53
C HIS A 157 4.42 -5.68 -14.26
N PHE A 158 4.18 -6.77 -13.53
CA PHE A 158 3.72 -8.03 -14.11
C PHE A 158 2.40 -7.84 -14.87
N ASN A 159 1.45 -7.11 -14.30
CA ASN A 159 0.18 -6.83 -14.97
C ASN A 159 0.37 -6.06 -16.29
N GLN A 160 1.24 -5.04 -16.31
CA GLN A 160 1.57 -4.30 -17.54
C GLN A 160 2.29 -5.18 -18.59
N HIS A 161 3.17 -6.08 -18.12
CA HIS A 161 3.91 -6.99 -18.99
C HIS A 161 2.98 -7.99 -19.69
N ILE A 162 2.14 -8.70 -18.93
CA ILE A 162 1.30 -9.76 -19.48
C ILE A 162 0.14 -9.25 -20.35
N GLU A 163 -0.26 -7.98 -20.19
CA GLU A 163 -1.30 -7.36 -21.04
C GLU A 163 -0.93 -7.38 -22.53
N HIS A 164 0.36 -7.46 -22.85
CA HIS A 164 0.87 -7.49 -24.22
C HIS A 164 1.13 -8.92 -24.73
N HIS A 165 0.90 -9.95 -23.91
CA HIS A 165 1.06 -11.35 -24.29
C HIS A 165 -0.15 -11.87 -25.07
N GLN A 166 -0.04 -11.90 -26.40
CA GLN A 166 -1.09 -12.37 -27.32
C GLN A 166 -1.50 -13.84 -27.12
N GLU A 167 -0.69 -14.61 -26.40
CA GLU A 167 -0.94 -16.03 -26.14
C GLU A 167 -1.78 -16.28 -24.88
N LEU A 168 -2.07 -15.26 -24.05
CA LEU A 168 -2.82 -15.46 -22.81
C LEU A 168 -4.33 -15.26 -22.99
N PRO A 169 -5.18 -16.16 -22.47
CA PRO A 169 -6.63 -15.94 -22.43
C PRO A 169 -7.00 -14.70 -21.62
N ASP A 170 -8.07 -13.99 -22.02
CA ASP A 170 -8.62 -12.84 -21.29
C ASP A 170 -8.90 -13.15 -19.81
N ASP A 171 -9.31 -14.38 -19.51
CA ASP A 171 -9.55 -14.84 -18.14
C ASP A 171 -8.27 -14.88 -17.30
N SER A 172 -7.12 -15.26 -17.87
CA SER A 172 -5.82 -15.21 -17.19
C SER A 172 -5.38 -13.77 -16.91
N LEU A 173 -5.56 -12.88 -17.89
CA LEU A 173 -5.28 -11.44 -17.75
C LEU A 173 -6.16 -10.80 -16.67
N SER A 174 -7.46 -11.13 -16.66
CA SER A 174 -8.41 -10.67 -15.65
C SER A 174 -8.00 -11.09 -14.23
N LYS A 175 -7.55 -12.34 -14.04
CA LYS A 175 -7.05 -12.82 -12.74
C LYS A 175 -5.85 -12.02 -12.26
N ALA A 176 -4.87 -11.75 -13.13
CA ALA A 176 -3.69 -10.97 -12.74
C ALA A 176 -4.04 -9.54 -12.31
N LYS A 177 -4.91 -8.86 -13.07
CA LYS A 177 -5.45 -7.53 -12.70
C LYS A 177 -6.15 -7.57 -11.35
N GLN A 178 -7.01 -8.57 -11.16
CA GLN A 178 -7.76 -8.75 -9.93
C GLN A 178 -6.83 -8.98 -8.73
N ILE A 179 -5.81 -9.84 -8.87
CA ILE A 179 -4.80 -10.09 -7.84
C ILE A 179 -4.10 -8.78 -7.44
N SER A 180 -3.59 -8.03 -8.42
CA SER A 180 -2.86 -6.78 -8.17
C SER A 180 -3.71 -5.78 -7.37
N LYS A 181 -4.98 -5.60 -7.77
CA LYS A 181 -5.92 -4.75 -7.04
C LYS A 181 -6.19 -5.27 -5.62
N MET A 182 -6.47 -6.57 -5.48
CA MET A 182 -6.86 -7.16 -4.21
C MET A 182 -5.74 -7.11 -3.16
N VAL A 183 -4.46 -7.14 -3.56
CA VAL A 183 -3.32 -6.99 -2.63
C VAL A 183 -3.34 -5.63 -1.92
N HIS A 184 -3.62 -4.56 -2.66
CA HIS A 184 -3.77 -3.21 -2.08
C HIS A 184 -4.93 -3.16 -1.08
N GLU A 185 -6.08 -3.72 -1.47
CA GLU A 185 -7.26 -3.78 -0.60
C GLU A 185 -6.99 -4.63 0.67
N LEU A 186 -6.19 -5.69 0.55
CA LEU A 186 -5.81 -6.54 1.68
C LEU A 186 -4.90 -5.80 2.67
N GLU A 187 -3.89 -5.09 2.17
CA GLU A 187 -2.98 -4.27 2.98
C GLU A 187 -3.80 -3.25 3.80
N THR A 188 -4.67 -2.46 3.15
CA THR A 188 -5.58 -1.52 3.83
C THR A 188 -6.52 -2.22 4.82
N GLY A 189 -7.00 -3.42 4.49
CA GLY A 189 -7.82 -4.20 5.42
C GLY A 189 -7.08 -4.58 6.69
N ILE A 190 -5.80 -4.93 6.57
CA ILE A 190 -4.94 -5.33 7.70
C ILE A 190 -4.50 -4.12 8.53
N GLU A 191 -4.25 -2.97 7.90
CA GLU A 191 -4.04 -1.71 8.61
C GLU A 191 -5.23 -1.38 9.53
N LYS A 192 -6.46 -1.51 9.02
CA LYS A 192 -7.68 -1.31 9.82
C LYS A 192 -7.84 -2.31 10.96
N VAL A 193 -7.45 -3.57 10.75
CA VAL A 193 -7.41 -4.58 11.83
C VAL A 193 -6.40 -4.13 12.89
N THR A 194 -5.23 -3.66 12.47
CA THR A 194 -4.13 -3.20 13.32
C THR A 194 -4.53 -1.99 14.17
N GLU A 195 -5.12 -0.97 13.55
CA GLU A 195 -5.69 0.19 14.25
C GLU A 195 -6.71 -0.22 15.30
N LYS A 196 -7.63 -1.14 14.94
CA LYS A 196 -8.65 -1.64 15.89
C LYS A 196 -8.01 -2.39 17.06
N MET A 197 -6.99 -3.21 16.80
CA MET A 197 -6.26 -3.93 17.84
C MET A 197 -5.51 -2.96 18.78
N GLN A 198 -4.89 -1.90 18.25
CA GLN A 198 -4.24 -0.85 19.04
C GLN A 198 -5.23 -0.10 19.92
N LEU A 199 -6.39 0.30 19.38
CA LEU A 199 -7.45 0.96 20.14
C LEU A 199 -8.00 0.11 21.29
N MET A 200 -7.94 -1.22 21.16
CA MET A 200 -8.36 -2.17 22.19
C MET A 200 -7.23 -2.61 23.12
N GLY A 201 -6.01 -2.10 22.94
CA GLY A 201 -4.85 -2.48 23.74
C GLY A 201 -4.36 -3.92 23.52
N ILE A 202 -4.74 -4.55 22.39
CA ILE A 202 -4.34 -5.93 22.05
C ILE A 202 -2.88 -5.98 21.60
N ILE A 203 -2.42 -4.93 20.91
CA ILE A 203 -1.04 -4.71 20.48
C ILE A 203 -0.60 -3.28 20.80
N SER A 204 0.71 -3.09 20.91
CA SER A 204 1.30 -1.77 21.13
C SER A 204 1.34 -0.89 19.86
N ASN A 205 1.53 0.42 20.04
CA ASN A 205 1.72 1.38 18.94
C ASN A 205 3.11 1.29 18.27
N SER A 206 3.95 0.34 18.69
CA SER A 206 5.34 0.17 18.24
C SER A 206 5.49 -0.17 16.76
N LEU A 207 4.41 -0.58 16.10
CA LEU A 207 4.41 -0.98 14.69
C LEU A 207 4.84 0.15 13.74
N HIS A 208 4.56 1.41 14.09
CA HIS A 208 5.06 2.59 13.36
C HIS A 208 6.59 2.75 13.48
N GLY A 209 7.18 2.35 14.61
CA GLY A 209 8.63 2.38 14.81
C GLY A 209 9.37 1.35 13.97
N MET A 210 8.80 0.15 13.80
CA MET A 210 9.36 -0.91 12.95
C MET A 210 9.32 -0.54 11.46
N ALA A 211 8.28 0.17 10.99
CA ALA A 211 8.21 0.67 9.62
C ALA A 211 9.30 1.70 9.30
N SER A 212 9.67 2.55 10.26
CA SER A 212 10.68 3.60 10.07
C SER A 212 12.12 3.07 10.06
N SER A 213 12.39 1.91 10.67
CA SER A 213 13.75 1.40 10.84
C SER A 213 14.28 0.59 9.64
N GLU A 214 13.41 0.21 8.69
CA GLU A 214 13.77 -0.66 7.56
C GLU A 214 13.45 -0.05 6.18
N ALA A 215 13.41 1.27 6.08
CA ALA A 215 13.25 2.00 4.81
C ALA A 215 14.42 1.78 3.81
N SER A 216 15.43 0.97 4.15
CA SER A 216 16.37 0.39 3.19
C SER A 216 15.66 -0.66 2.33
N GLY A 217 14.89 -0.15 1.37
CA GLY A 217 13.98 -0.92 0.53
C GLY A 217 14.66 -2.02 -0.25
N PHE A 218 13.99 -3.16 -0.29
CA PHE A 218 14.21 -4.21 -1.26
C PHE A 218 14.23 -3.60 -2.67
N SER A 219 15.41 -3.55 -3.30
CA SER A 219 15.51 -3.31 -4.74
C SER A 219 15.09 -4.59 -5.46
N SER A 220 13.78 -4.74 -5.68
CA SER A 220 13.19 -5.81 -6.51
C SER A 220 13.56 -5.66 -7.99
N THR A 221 14.25 -4.59 -8.38
CA THR A 221 14.35 -4.16 -9.78
C THR A 221 15.31 -5.01 -10.62
N ASN A 222 16.27 -5.72 -10.02
CA ASN A 222 17.26 -6.46 -10.81
C ASN A 222 16.98 -7.98 -10.89
N GLU A 223 16.46 -8.61 -9.84
CA GLU A 223 16.24 -10.08 -9.85
C GLU A 223 14.87 -10.49 -10.42
N ALA A 224 13.81 -9.68 -10.22
CA ALA A 224 12.50 -9.98 -10.79
C ALA A 224 12.47 -9.83 -12.32
N ASN A 225 13.33 -8.97 -12.89
CA ASN A 225 13.45 -8.73 -14.33
C ASN A 225 14.04 -9.92 -15.12
N MET A 226 14.57 -10.96 -14.45
CA MET A 226 15.12 -12.16 -15.11
C MET A 226 14.28 -13.42 -14.89
N MET A 227 13.12 -13.31 -14.23
CA MET A 227 12.27 -14.44 -13.87
C MET A 227 11.19 -14.69 -14.94
N SER A 228 10.88 -15.96 -15.24
CA SER A 228 9.74 -16.27 -16.12
C SER A 228 8.40 -15.91 -15.45
N ASP A 229 7.37 -15.63 -16.24
CA ASP A 229 6.02 -15.36 -15.71
C ASP A 229 5.50 -16.48 -14.80
N SER A 230 5.80 -17.74 -15.15
CA SER A 230 5.45 -18.91 -14.35
C SER A 230 6.16 -18.92 -13.00
N ASP A 231 7.45 -18.58 -12.96
CA ASP A 231 8.23 -18.48 -11.73
C ASP A 231 7.75 -17.30 -10.87
N PHE A 232 7.45 -16.17 -11.50
CA PHE A 232 6.95 -14.96 -10.85
C PHE A 232 5.67 -15.25 -10.09
N ILE A 233 4.66 -15.80 -10.78
CA ILE A 233 3.37 -16.09 -10.15
C ILE A 233 3.49 -17.24 -9.14
N HIS A 234 4.38 -18.21 -9.38
CA HIS A 234 4.66 -19.28 -8.41
C HIS A 234 5.18 -18.70 -7.08
N CYS A 235 6.09 -17.73 -7.16
CA CYS A 235 6.59 -17.03 -5.99
C CYS A 235 5.49 -16.24 -5.26
N PHE A 236 4.62 -15.55 -6.00
CA PHE A 236 3.49 -14.86 -5.41
C PHE A 236 2.47 -15.82 -4.76
N LYS A 237 2.17 -16.96 -5.41
CA LYS A 237 1.33 -18.04 -4.85
C LYS A 237 1.87 -18.52 -3.50
N ARG A 238 3.19 -18.71 -3.39
CA ARG A 238 3.84 -19.13 -2.14
C ARG A 238 3.66 -18.09 -1.03
N ASP A 239 3.89 -16.83 -1.34
CA ASP A 239 3.86 -15.77 -0.35
C ASP A 239 2.43 -15.36 0.05
N SER A 240 1.48 -15.42 -0.88
CA SER A 240 0.05 -15.26 -0.57
C SER A 240 -0.46 -16.34 0.39
N ASN A 241 0.00 -17.59 0.24
CA ASN A 241 -0.26 -18.65 1.21
C ASN A 241 0.32 -18.31 2.58
N LYS A 242 1.58 -17.82 2.64
CA LYS A 242 2.20 -17.37 3.90
C LYS A 242 1.36 -16.29 4.59
N VAL A 243 0.94 -15.26 3.86
CA VAL A 243 0.07 -14.19 4.37
C VAL A 243 -1.23 -14.76 4.94
N GLN A 244 -1.91 -15.64 4.20
CA GLN A 244 -3.15 -16.27 4.66
C GLN A 244 -2.92 -17.09 5.94
N CYS A 245 -1.84 -17.89 6.00
CA CYS A 245 -1.48 -18.67 7.18
C CYS A 245 -1.17 -17.78 8.39
N TYR A 246 -0.41 -16.70 8.22
CA TYR A 246 -0.07 -15.80 9.31
C TYR A 246 -1.29 -15.07 9.85
N LEU A 247 -2.22 -14.63 8.98
CA LEU A 247 -3.48 -14.02 9.41
C LEU A 247 -4.33 -14.99 10.24
N LYS A 248 -4.43 -16.26 9.82
CA LYS A 248 -5.11 -17.30 10.60
C LYS A 248 -4.44 -17.47 11.97
N ILE A 249 -3.12 -17.65 11.99
CA ILE A 249 -2.35 -17.80 13.24
C ILE A 249 -2.56 -16.59 14.18
N LEU A 250 -2.53 -15.38 13.64
CA LEU A 250 -2.71 -14.15 14.41
C LEU A 250 -4.11 -14.08 15.03
N LYS A 251 -5.16 -14.38 14.25
CA LYS A 251 -6.55 -14.47 14.75
C LYS A 251 -6.63 -15.47 15.92
N CYS A 252 -6.09 -16.67 15.74
CA CYS A 252 -6.17 -17.73 16.75
C CYS A 252 -5.48 -17.37 18.07
N ARG A 253 -4.39 -16.59 18.03
CA ARG A 253 -3.68 -16.14 19.25
C ARG A 253 -4.33 -14.96 19.96
N ILE A 254 -5.15 -14.20 19.26
CA ILE A 254 -5.91 -13.09 19.83
C ILE A 254 -7.26 -13.59 20.34
N MET A 255 -7.83 -14.60 19.69
CA MET A 255 -9.17 -15.10 19.95
C MET A 255 -9.22 -16.63 20.05
N PRO A 256 -8.63 -17.23 21.11
CA PRO A 256 -8.56 -18.69 21.24
C PRO A 256 -9.93 -19.38 21.39
N GLU A 257 -10.95 -18.67 21.89
CA GLU A 257 -12.30 -19.23 22.07
C GLU A 257 -13.11 -19.34 20.77
N ASN A 258 -12.69 -18.63 19.72
CA ASN A 258 -13.29 -18.75 18.40
C ASN A 258 -12.55 -19.86 17.65
N SER A 259 -13.01 -21.10 17.84
CA SER A 259 -12.47 -22.35 17.28
C SER A 259 -11.57 -22.13 16.05
N CYS A 260 -10.28 -22.24 16.33
CA CYS A 260 -9.14 -22.28 15.43
C CYS A 260 -8.49 -23.66 15.57
#